data_AF-Q89GG4-F1
#
_entry.id   AF-Q89GG4-F1
#
_cell.length_a   1.000
_cell.length_b   1.000
_cell.length_c   1.000
_cell.angle_alpha   90.00
_cell.angle_beta   90.00
_cell.angle_gamma   90.00
#
_symmetry.space_group_name_H-M   'P 1'
#
loop_
_entity.id
_entity.type
_entity.pdbx_description
1 polymer ?
#
loop_
_entity_poly.entity_id
_entity_poly.type
_entity_poly.pdbx_seq_one_letter_code
_entity_poly.pdbx_strand_id
1 'polypeptide(L)'
;MDISIYGWREEARREVQQRFGVVAREGYGMSETCLKSEGEPWCRLGRIRWPMFGPADWSRHFTPLNEPYWKSLAEGRLTYQRCRSCGHAWLPARSQCPQCLSDDPEWAAASGKARLVS
;
A
#
# COMPACT_ATOMS: atom_id res chain seq x y z
N MET A 1 -8.80 -25.58 -18.15
CA MET A 1 -9.60 -25.23 -16.95
C MET A 1 -8.64 -24.48 -16.06
N ASP A 2 -8.47 -23.20 -16.36
CA ASP A 2 -7.28 -22.46 -15.98
C ASP A 2 -7.62 -21.57 -14.80
N ILE A 3 -7.37 -22.12 -13.61
CA ILE A 3 -7.31 -21.36 -12.38
C ILE A 3 -5.96 -20.66 -12.37
N SER A 4 -6.01 -19.34 -12.41
CA SER A 4 -4.88 -18.50 -12.06
C SER A 4 -4.47 -18.67 -10.61
N ILE A 5 -3.16 -18.56 -10.38
CA ILE A 5 -2.54 -18.65 -9.06
C ILE A 5 -3.02 -17.55 -8.07
N TYR A 6 -3.79 -16.55 -8.51
CA TYR A 6 -4.46 -15.53 -7.67
C TYR A 6 -6.00 -15.66 -7.59
N GLY A 7 -6.56 -16.80 -8.01
CA GLY A 7 -7.86 -17.28 -7.53
C GLY A 7 -9.12 -16.76 -8.25
N TRP A 8 -9.01 -16.06 -9.37
CA TRP A 8 -10.19 -15.65 -10.13
C TRP A 8 -10.51 -16.66 -11.23
N ARG A 9 -11.73 -17.22 -11.19
CA ARG A 9 -12.30 -17.93 -12.35
C ARG A 9 -12.58 -16.92 -13.47
N GLU A 10 -12.60 -17.39 -14.72
CA GLU A 10 -12.88 -16.52 -15.87
C GLU A 10 -14.23 -15.81 -15.71
N GLU A 11 -15.25 -16.50 -15.18
CA GLU A 11 -16.56 -15.91 -14.88
C GLU A 11 -16.45 -14.70 -13.93
N ALA A 12 -15.74 -14.87 -12.81
CA ALA A 12 -15.56 -13.82 -11.80
C ALA A 12 -14.79 -12.61 -12.38
N ARG A 13 -13.79 -12.89 -13.24
CA ARG A 13 -13.05 -11.84 -13.95
C ARG A 13 -13.97 -11.06 -14.91
N ARG A 14 -14.88 -11.75 -15.62
CA ARG A 14 -15.85 -11.10 -16.51
C ARG A 14 -16.85 -10.24 -15.75
N GLU A 15 -17.34 -10.72 -14.61
CA GLU A 15 -18.26 -9.97 -13.75
C GLU A 15 -17.66 -8.63 -13.29
N VAL A 16 -16.43 -8.64 -12.77
CA VAL A 16 -15.75 -7.42 -12.32
C VAL A 16 -15.50 -6.45 -13.48
N GLN A 17 -15.08 -6.95 -14.63
CA GLN A 17 -14.88 -6.11 -15.81
C GLN A 17 -16.17 -5.43 -16.28
N GLN A 18 -17.31 -6.11 -16.16
CA GLN A 18 -18.62 -5.52 -16.48
C GLN A 18 -19.05 -4.52 -15.42
N ARG A 19 -19.06 -4.93 -14.16
CA ARG A 19 -19.56 -4.14 -13.02
C ARG A 19 -18.81 -2.83 -12.83
N PHE A 20 -17.49 -2.84 -13.00
CA PHE A 20 -16.65 -1.69 -12.72
C PHE A 20 -16.13 -0.99 -13.97
N GLY A 21 -16.52 -1.45 -15.17
CA GLY A 21 -16.07 -0.86 -16.43
C GLY A 21 -14.55 -0.94 -16.62
N VAL A 22 -13.91 -1.99 -16.09
CA VAL A 22 -12.45 -2.21 -16.16
C VAL A 22 -12.10 -3.34 -17.14
N VAL A 23 -10.85 -3.37 -17.59
CA VAL A 23 -10.21 -4.52 -18.24
C VAL A 23 -9.28 -5.16 -17.20
N ALA A 24 -9.31 -6.48 -17.09
CA ALA A 24 -8.52 -7.23 -16.12
C ALA A 24 -7.67 -8.30 -16.80
N ARG A 25 -6.38 -8.34 -16.50
CA ARG A 25 -5.45 -9.37 -17.00
C ARG A 25 -4.54 -9.89 -15.89
N GLU A 26 -3.80 -10.93 -16.24
CA GLU A 26 -2.78 -11.50 -15.36
C GLU A 26 -1.39 -11.16 -15.88
N GLY A 27 -0.61 -10.52 -15.02
CA GLY A 27 0.78 -10.16 -15.29
C GLY A 27 1.60 -10.37 -14.03
N TYR A 28 2.80 -10.96 -14.16
CA TYR A 28 3.75 -11.20 -13.05
C TYR A 28 3.15 -11.87 -11.81
N GLY A 29 2.11 -12.69 -12.00
CA GLY A 29 1.37 -13.23 -10.89
C GLY A 29 0.73 -12.13 -10.04
N MET A 30 -0.08 -11.24 -10.62
CA MET A 30 -1.06 -10.41 -9.93
C MET A 30 -2.21 -10.11 -10.92
N SER A 31 -3.40 -9.79 -10.39
CA SER A 31 -4.50 -9.27 -11.21
C SER A 31 -4.29 -7.78 -11.47
N GLU A 32 -3.96 -7.43 -12.71
CA GLU A 32 -3.82 -6.06 -13.17
C GLU A 32 -5.17 -5.58 -13.71
N THR A 33 -5.65 -4.41 -13.29
CA THR A 33 -6.90 -3.82 -13.81
C THR A 33 -6.70 -2.36 -14.24
N CYS A 34 -7.33 -1.95 -15.35
CA CYS A 34 -7.42 -0.55 -15.76
C CYS A 34 -8.79 -0.22 -16.35
N LEU A 35 -9.10 1.06 -16.56
CA LEU A 35 -10.42 1.47 -17.06
C LEU A 35 -10.57 1.15 -18.55
N LYS A 36 -11.74 0.65 -18.96
CA LYS A 36 -12.03 0.37 -20.38
C LYS A 36 -11.87 1.59 -21.29
N SER A 37 -12.08 2.80 -20.74
CA SER A 37 -11.91 4.06 -21.46
C SER A 37 -10.45 4.36 -21.87
N GLU A 38 -9.46 3.64 -21.33
CA GLU A 38 -8.03 3.87 -21.60
C GLU A 38 -7.53 3.17 -22.87
N GLY A 39 -8.36 2.37 -23.57
CA GLY A 39 -8.15 1.96 -24.96
C GLY A 39 -6.93 1.06 -25.24
N GLU A 40 -6.41 0.40 -24.20
CA GLU A 40 -5.45 -0.71 -24.11
C GLU A 40 -4.46 -0.98 -25.28
N PRO A 41 -3.19 -0.55 -25.10
CA PRO A 41 -2.07 -1.50 -25.15
C PRO A 41 -1.28 -1.47 -23.82
N TRP A 42 -1.66 -2.37 -22.91
CA TRP A 42 -1.38 -2.41 -21.46
C TRP A 42 -1.54 -1.04 -20.77
N CYS A 43 -2.63 -0.35 -21.12
CA CYS A 43 -3.06 0.97 -20.65
C CYS A 43 -1.98 2.10 -20.68
N ARG A 44 -0.85 1.88 -21.40
CA ARG A 44 0.31 2.73 -21.76
C ARG A 44 1.35 3.07 -20.65
N LEU A 45 2.16 2.07 -20.27
CA LEU A 45 3.61 2.12 -19.94
C LEU A 45 4.21 2.68 -18.63
N GLY A 46 3.53 3.36 -17.70
CA GLY A 46 4.28 3.88 -16.54
C GLY A 46 3.57 4.66 -15.45
N ARG A 47 2.26 4.45 -15.28
CA ARG A 47 1.59 4.92 -14.07
C ARG A 47 1.09 3.68 -13.36
N ILE A 48 1.87 3.21 -12.40
CA ILE A 48 1.34 2.39 -11.30
C ILE A 48 0.28 3.26 -10.63
N ARG A 49 -0.91 3.32 -11.21
CA ARG A 49 -2.10 3.69 -10.47
C ARG A 49 -2.54 2.38 -9.86
N TRP A 50 -1.87 2.05 -8.76
CA TRP A 50 -2.43 1.17 -7.75
C TRP A 50 -3.92 1.52 -7.65
N PRO A 51 -4.84 0.56 -7.50
CA PRO A 51 -6.16 0.89 -7.00
C PRO A 51 -5.96 1.29 -5.54
N MET A 52 -5.32 2.44 -5.30
CA MET A 52 -5.16 2.99 -3.96
C MET A 52 -6.50 3.52 -3.46
N PHE A 53 -7.56 3.53 -4.30
CA PHE A 53 -8.88 4.05 -3.94
C PHE A 53 -10.02 3.31 -4.69
N GLY A 54 -10.15 2.00 -4.50
CA GLY A 54 -11.43 1.27 -4.62
C GLY A 54 -12.06 1.10 -3.22
N PRO A 55 -13.37 0.79 -3.07
CA PRO A 55 -14.18 1.09 -1.87
C PRO A 55 -13.95 0.12 -0.71
N ALA A 56 -12.71 -0.21 -0.41
CA ALA A 56 -12.36 -0.56 0.96
C ALA A 56 -12.32 0.75 1.74
N ASP A 57 -13.20 0.86 2.72
CA ASP A 57 -13.15 1.90 3.73
C ASP A 57 -11.82 1.79 4.53
N TRP A 58 -10.75 2.39 3.97
CA TRP A 58 -9.44 2.43 4.62
C TRP A 58 -9.42 3.32 5.86
N SER A 59 -10.52 4.02 6.19
CA SER A 59 -10.61 4.79 7.45
C SER A 59 -10.33 3.92 8.68
N ARG A 60 -10.58 2.59 8.57
CA ARG A 60 -10.24 1.60 9.61
C ARG A 60 -8.74 1.42 9.87
N HIS A 61 -7.88 1.87 8.97
CA HIS A 61 -6.42 1.79 9.12
C HIS A 61 -5.79 3.11 9.59
N PHE A 62 -6.59 4.19 9.69
CA PHE A 62 -6.18 5.44 10.31
C PHE A 62 -6.58 5.42 11.78
N THR A 63 -5.60 5.22 12.65
CA THR A 63 -5.77 5.32 14.09
C THR A 63 -5.04 6.58 14.56
N PRO A 64 -5.42 7.21 15.69
CA PRO A 64 -4.66 8.33 16.24
C PRO A 64 -3.17 8.01 16.42
N LEU A 65 -2.84 6.73 16.68
CA LEU A 65 -1.47 6.26 16.83
C LEU A 65 -0.65 6.34 15.53
N ASN A 66 -1.26 6.07 14.37
CA ASN A 66 -0.56 6.08 13.08
C ASN A 66 -0.91 7.29 12.19
N GLU A 67 -1.79 8.18 12.65
CA GLU A 67 -2.11 9.44 11.98
C GLU A 67 -0.87 10.27 11.62
N PRO A 68 0.16 10.41 12.49
CA PRO A 68 1.34 11.21 12.14
C PRO A 68 2.13 10.63 10.95
N TYR A 69 2.19 9.31 10.83
CA TYR A 69 2.80 8.64 9.67
C TYR A 69 2.07 9.00 8.38
N TRP A 70 0.74 8.87 8.38
CA TRP A 70 -0.04 9.14 7.17
C TRP A 70 -0.06 10.62 6.79
N LYS A 71 -0.15 11.53 7.75
CA LYS A 71 0.00 12.98 7.51
C LYS A 71 1.34 13.30 6.86
N SER A 72 2.42 12.74 7.39
CA SER A 72 3.76 12.90 6.83
C SER A 72 3.86 12.40 5.39
N LEU A 73 3.27 11.22 5.10
CA LEU A 73 3.25 10.68 3.74
C LEU A 73 2.46 11.56 2.77
N ALA A 74 1.33 12.12 3.19
CA ALA A 74 0.54 13.05 2.37
C ALA A 74 1.33 14.33 2.00
N GLU A 75 2.30 14.70 2.85
CA GLU A 75 3.23 15.81 2.61
C GLU A 75 4.52 15.38 1.89
N GLY A 76 4.62 14.14 1.41
CA GLY A 76 5.79 13.63 0.70
C GLY A 76 7.01 13.35 1.60
N ARG A 77 6.81 13.23 2.91
CA ARG A 77 7.87 12.94 3.89
C ARG A 77 7.71 11.53 4.47
N LEU A 78 8.77 10.73 4.44
CA LEU A 78 8.79 9.45 5.17
C LEU A 78 9.21 9.69 6.62
N THR A 79 8.37 9.27 7.56
CA THR A 79 8.68 9.29 9.00
C THR A 79 8.53 7.90 9.61
N TYR A 80 9.21 7.68 10.73
CA TYR A 80 9.17 6.44 11.50
C TYR A 80 9.23 6.77 13.00
N GLN A 81 8.88 5.79 13.84
CA GLN A 81 9.01 5.97 15.28
C GLN A 81 10.42 5.62 15.75
N ARG A 82 10.94 6.43 16.68
CA ARG A 82 12.22 6.22 17.36
C ARG A 82 12.01 6.35 18.87
N CYS A 83 12.65 5.52 19.67
CA CYS A 83 12.52 5.60 21.12
C CYS A 83 13.47 6.66 21.66
N ARG A 84 12.98 7.58 22.50
CA ARG A 84 13.85 8.57 23.17
C ARG A 84 14.79 7.91 24.18
N SER A 85 14.35 6.83 24.83
CA SER A 85 15.11 6.14 25.89
C SER A 85 16.27 5.29 25.37
N CYS A 86 16.11 4.58 24.25
CA CYS A 86 17.14 3.66 23.73
C CYS A 86 17.57 3.92 22.28
N GLY A 87 16.93 4.85 21.57
CA GLY A 87 17.26 5.19 20.19
C GLY A 87 16.81 4.17 19.13
N HIS A 88 16.18 3.05 19.52
CA HIS A 88 15.68 2.06 18.56
C HIS A 88 14.63 2.68 17.62
N ALA A 89 14.70 2.36 16.34
CA ALA A 89 13.83 2.88 15.29
C ALA A 89 13.00 1.75 14.67
N TRP A 90 11.70 1.98 14.41
CA TRP A 90 10.81 0.93 13.90
C TRP A 90 9.62 1.46 13.09
N LEU A 91 9.02 0.53 12.36
CA LEU A 91 7.69 0.57 11.75
C LEU A 91 7.09 -0.85 11.85
N PRO A 92 5.75 -1.04 11.90
CA PRO A 92 4.70 0.00 11.93
C PRO A 92 4.54 0.66 13.32
N ALA A 93 3.69 1.68 13.41
CA ALA A 93 3.46 2.45 14.64
C ALA A 93 3.03 1.57 15.83
N ARG A 94 3.59 1.85 17.01
CA ARG A 94 3.32 1.19 18.30
C ARG A 94 3.28 2.23 19.42
N SER A 95 2.56 1.93 20.48
CA SER A 95 2.52 2.76 21.70
C SER A 95 3.80 2.64 22.53
N GLN A 96 4.50 1.50 22.44
CA GLN A 96 5.71 1.21 23.20
C GLN A 96 6.84 0.74 22.28
N CYS A 97 8.07 1.00 22.71
CA CYS A 97 9.27 0.55 22.01
C CYS A 97 9.32 -0.99 21.99
N PRO A 98 9.47 -1.63 20.81
CA PRO A 98 9.57 -3.09 20.71
C PRO A 98 10.89 -3.64 21.29
N GLN A 99 11.89 -2.78 21.54
CA GLN A 99 13.19 -3.18 22.08
C GLN A 99 13.25 -3.10 23.61
N CYS A 100 12.79 -1.99 24.21
CA CYS A 100 12.95 -1.72 25.64
C CYS A 100 11.63 -1.51 26.41
N LEU A 101 10.48 -1.59 25.73
CA LEU A 101 9.13 -1.38 26.29
C LEU A 101 8.84 0.01 26.87
N SER A 102 9.75 0.98 26.71
CA SER A 102 9.48 2.38 27.03
C SER A 102 8.29 2.91 26.22
N ASP A 103 7.47 3.73 26.85
CA ASP A 103 6.28 4.39 26.33
C ASP A 103 6.56 5.81 25.79
N ASP A 104 7.83 6.12 25.50
CA ASP A 104 8.27 7.42 24.97
C ASP A 104 8.79 7.33 23.50
N PRO A 105 7.91 7.00 22.54
CA PRO A 105 8.23 7.08 21.12
C PRO A 105 8.14 8.53 20.61
N GLU A 106 9.10 8.93 19.78
CA GLU A 106 9.04 10.15 18.98
C GLU A 106 8.96 9.81 17.49
N TRP A 107 8.40 10.73 16.70
CA TRP A 107 8.40 10.64 15.24
C TRP A 107 9.65 11.33 14.67
N ALA A 108 10.45 10.59 13.92
CA ALA A 108 11.66 11.07 13.27
C ALA A 108 11.52 11.01 11.74
N ALA A 109 12.08 12.00 11.05
CA ALA A 109 12.13 12.02 9.59
C ALA A 109 13.22 11.08 9.07
N ALA A 110 12.92 10.30 8.03
CA ALA A 110 13.91 9.57 7.28
C ALA A 110 14.78 10.53 6.46
N SER A 111 16.06 10.18 6.28
CA SER A 111 17.00 10.98 5.48
C SER A 111 16.71 10.96 3.98
N GLY A 112 15.80 10.08 3.52
CA GLY A 112 15.57 9.80 2.10
C GLY A 112 16.62 8.89 1.46
N LYS A 113 17.71 8.55 2.18
CA LYS A 113 18.71 7.57 1.70
C LYS A 113 18.25 6.16 2.04
N ALA A 114 18.30 5.26 1.07
CA ALA A 114 17.95 3.86 1.23
C ALA A 114 18.87 2.95 0.42
N ARG A 115 18.91 1.67 0.79
CA ARG A 115 19.57 0.60 0.04
C ARG A 115 18.54 -0.48 -0.27
N LEU A 116 18.49 -0.92 -1.52
CA LEU A 116 17.70 -2.10 -1.90
C LEU A 116 18.36 -3.36 -1.30
N VAL A 117 17.55 -4.19 -0.63
CA VAL A 117 18.04 -5.37 0.11
C VAL A 117 17.49 -6.71 -0.41
N SER A 118 16.50 -6.69 -1.30
CA SER A 118 15.90 -7.90 -1.92
C SER A 118 15.24 -7.59 -3.25
#